data_AF-A0A7V2Y3H6-F1
#
_entry.id   AF-A0A7V2Y3H6-F1
#
_cell.length_a   1.000
_cell.length_b   1.000
_cell.length_c   1.000
_cell.angle_alpha   90.00
_cell.angle_beta   90.00
_cell.angle_gamma   90.00
#
_symmetry.space_group_name_H-M   'P 1'
#
loop_
_entity.id
_entity.type
_entity.pdbx_description
1 polymer ?
#
loop_
_entity_poly.entity_id
_entity_poly.type
_entity_poly.pdbx_seq_one_letter_code
_entity_poly.pdbx_strand_id
1 'polypeptide(L)'
;MSAGRRIAVYWSPGRSLESALETMAQCEPDARLCAIVPPAYPLSESERLLARDFIHADEGRYTFRHPWPLLRWMRRLRRERFDLLIVLFDSPRLIAMAGAARPRKAACLLPNRVLLTVPASLPGAMALLLARRLKGFCVYALIGLTIHLSKTRLPAIDETDRIRKFSE
;
A
#
# COMPACT_ATOMS: atom_id res chain seq x y z
N MET A 1 -9.45 -19.15 -28.45
CA MET A 1 -8.69 -19.19 -27.18
C MET A 1 -9.05 -17.95 -26.40
N SER A 2 -9.80 -18.06 -25.31
CA SER A 2 -10.05 -16.90 -24.43
C SER A 2 -8.69 -16.34 -24.04
N ALA A 3 -8.41 -15.10 -24.40
CA ALA A 3 -7.18 -14.44 -23.99
C ALA A 3 -7.20 -14.41 -22.45
N GLY A 4 -6.44 -15.33 -21.83
CA GLY A 4 -6.41 -15.49 -20.38
C GLY A 4 -6.11 -14.16 -19.71
N ARG A 5 -6.72 -13.93 -18.54
CA ARG A 5 -6.53 -12.69 -17.78
C ARG A 5 -5.05 -12.44 -17.53
N ARG A 6 -4.60 -11.21 -17.71
CA ARG A 6 -3.20 -10.84 -17.43
C ARG A 6 -3.11 -10.19 -16.06
N ILE A 7 -2.46 -10.86 -15.12
CA ILE A 7 -2.36 -10.44 -13.73
C ILE A 7 -0.92 -10.04 -13.44
N ALA A 8 -0.72 -8.80 -13.00
CA ALA A 8 0.58 -8.33 -12.58
C ALA A 8 0.72 -8.37 -11.05
N VAL A 9 1.85 -8.89 -10.56
CA VAL A 9 2.21 -8.87 -9.14
C VAL A 9 3.43 -7.96 -8.97
N TYR A 10 3.23 -6.86 -8.24
CA TYR A 10 4.29 -5.88 -7.96
C TYR A 10 5.04 -6.27 -6.69
N TRP A 11 6.33 -6.60 -6.85
CA TRP A 11 7.20 -6.89 -5.73
C TRP A 11 7.37 -5.67 -4.82
N SER A 12 7.43 -5.92 -3.51
CA SER A 12 7.80 -4.88 -2.56
C SER A 12 8.69 -5.46 -1.45
N PRO A 13 9.62 -4.65 -0.92
CA PRO A 13 10.54 -5.11 0.12
C PRO A 13 9.81 -5.68 1.32
N GLY A 14 10.24 -6.84 1.83
CA GLY A 14 9.66 -7.47 3.02
C GLY A 14 8.47 -8.41 2.75
N ARG A 15 8.13 -8.68 1.49
CA ARG A 15 7.14 -9.70 1.10
C ARG A 15 7.76 -10.69 0.12
N SER A 16 7.41 -11.97 0.27
CA SER A 16 7.77 -13.01 -0.70
C SER A 16 6.97 -12.83 -1.97
N LEU A 17 7.66 -12.64 -3.10
CA LEU A 17 7.05 -12.63 -4.44
C LEU A 17 6.47 -14.00 -4.76
N GLU A 18 7.23 -15.05 -4.50
CA GLU A 18 6.87 -16.45 -4.72
C GLU A 18 5.51 -16.76 -4.07
N SER A 19 5.35 -16.49 -2.78
CA SER A 19 4.08 -16.77 -2.09
C SER A 19 2.90 -16.01 -2.69
N ALA A 20 3.12 -14.79 -3.18
CA ALA A 20 2.08 -14.03 -3.86
C ALA A 20 1.74 -14.61 -5.23
N LEU A 21 2.73 -15.06 -6.00
CA LEU A 21 2.53 -15.72 -7.29
C LEU A 21 1.82 -17.07 -7.11
N GLU A 22 2.21 -17.87 -6.12
CA GLU A 22 1.53 -19.13 -5.78
C GLU A 22 0.07 -18.90 -5.42
N THR A 23 -0.20 -17.92 -4.56
CA THR A 23 -1.58 -17.57 -4.17
C THR A 23 -2.41 -17.22 -5.41
N MET A 24 -1.82 -16.47 -6.35
CA MET A 24 -2.53 -16.09 -7.57
C MET A 24 -2.68 -17.22 -8.58
N ALA A 25 -1.70 -18.11 -8.70
CA ALA A 25 -1.81 -19.31 -9.52
C ALA A 25 -2.93 -20.24 -9.00
N GLN A 26 -3.16 -20.28 -7.69
CA GLN A 26 -4.27 -21.04 -7.08
C GLN A 26 -5.62 -20.36 -7.31
N CYS A 27 -5.71 -19.04 -7.14
CA CYS A 27 -6.98 -18.32 -7.29
C CYS A 27 -7.41 -18.17 -8.76
N GLU A 28 -6.46 -18.01 -9.68
CA GLU A 28 -6.71 -17.73 -11.10
C GLU A 28 -5.77 -18.61 -11.95
N PRO A 29 -5.99 -19.93 -12.04
CA PRO A 29 -5.07 -20.88 -12.67
C PRO A 29 -4.89 -20.65 -14.18
N ASP A 30 -5.89 -20.09 -14.84
CA ASP A 30 -5.86 -19.77 -16.28
C ASP A 30 -5.25 -18.39 -16.58
N ALA A 31 -4.86 -17.62 -15.54
CA ALA A 31 -4.30 -16.30 -15.72
C ALA A 31 -2.83 -16.33 -16.12
N ARG A 32 -2.45 -15.40 -16.99
CA ARG A 32 -1.05 -15.12 -17.30
C ARG A 32 -0.47 -14.21 -16.23
N LEU A 33 0.28 -14.80 -15.31
CA LEU A 33 0.97 -14.07 -14.24
C LEU A 33 2.21 -13.35 -14.79
N CYS A 34 2.37 -12.10 -14.39
CA CYS A 34 3.51 -11.24 -14.70
C CYS A 34 4.07 -10.68 -13.40
N ALA A 35 5.36 -10.87 -13.14
CA ALA A 35 6.02 -10.25 -11.99
C ALA A 35 6.63 -8.90 -12.37
N ILE A 36 6.40 -7.89 -11.56
CA ILE A 36 7.05 -6.59 -11.67
C ILE A 36 8.06 -6.47 -10.54
N VAL A 37 9.35 -6.45 -10.89
CA VAL A 37 10.47 -6.55 -9.95
C VAL A 37 11.43 -5.37 -10.09
N PRO A 38 12.19 -5.01 -9.05
CA PRO A 38 13.24 -4.00 -9.18
C PRO A 38 14.34 -4.45 -10.14
N PRO A 39 15.18 -3.52 -10.63
CA PRO A 39 16.35 -3.89 -11.40
C PRO A 39 17.27 -4.81 -10.58
N ALA A 40 17.90 -5.76 -11.24
CA ALA A 40 18.79 -6.76 -10.63
C ALA A 40 18.15 -7.62 -9.52
N TYR A 41 16.81 -7.75 -9.48
CA TYR A 41 16.16 -8.69 -8.56
C TYR A 41 16.57 -10.14 -8.90
N PRO A 42 17.13 -10.91 -7.94
CA PRO A 42 17.51 -12.29 -8.18
C PRO A 42 16.26 -13.16 -8.25
N LEU A 43 15.90 -13.59 -9.46
CA LEU A 43 14.75 -14.47 -9.68
C LEU A 43 15.08 -15.92 -9.31
N SER A 44 14.33 -16.50 -8.38
CA SER A 44 14.39 -17.93 -8.09
C SER A 44 13.83 -18.76 -9.25
N GLU A 45 14.14 -20.06 -9.27
CA GLU A 45 13.59 -20.98 -10.27
C GLU A 45 12.07 -21.13 -10.13
N SER A 46 11.56 -21.20 -8.89
CA SER A 46 10.12 -21.26 -8.62
C SER A 46 9.36 -20.03 -9.10
N GLU A 47 9.90 -18.82 -8.90
CA GLU A 47 9.32 -17.58 -9.41
C GLU A 47 9.24 -17.59 -10.94
N ARG A 48 10.27 -18.11 -11.63
CA ARG A 48 10.32 -18.25 -13.09
C ARG A 48 9.30 -19.26 -13.63
N LEU A 49 8.99 -20.30 -12.86
CA LEU A 49 7.97 -21.29 -13.23
C LEU A 49 6.55 -20.72 -13.07
N LEU A 50 6.33 -19.91 -12.02
CA LEU A 50 5.01 -19.35 -11.71
C LEU A 50 4.66 -18.14 -12.59
N ALA A 51 5.61 -17.22 -12.83
CA ALA A 51 5.38 -16.04 -13.63
C ALA A 51 5.84 -16.26 -15.08
N ARG A 52 4.93 -16.06 -16.04
CA ARG A 52 5.25 -16.17 -17.48
C ARG A 52 6.07 -15.00 -17.99
N ASP A 53 5.85 -13.81 -17.43
CA ASP A 53 6.51 -12.58 -17.84
C ASP A 53 7.16 -11.88 -16.65
N PHE A 54 8.28 -11.20 -16.91
CA PHE A 54 8.96 -10.37 -15.94
C PHE A 54 9.16 -8.96 -16.50
N ILE A 55 8.74 -7.96 -15.72
CA ILE A 55 8.97 -6.56 -16.05
C ILE A 55 9.87 -5.97 -14.98
N HIS A 56 11.07 -5.61 -15.40
CA HIS A 56 12.03 -4.95 -14.52
C HIS A 56 11.71 -3.46 -14.49
N ALA A 57 11.57 -2.91 -13.29
CA ALA A 57 11.48 -1.48 -13.08
C ALA A 57 12.76 -0.80 -13.52
N ASP A 58 12.65 0.42 -14.07
CA ASP A 58 13.82 1.20 -14.43
C ASP A 58 14.63 1.56 -13.16
N GLU A 59 15.96 1.61 -13.28
CA GLU A 59 16.93 1.97 -12.23
C GLU A 59 16.78 3.41 -11.69
N GLY A 60 15.85 4.18 -12.23
CA GLY A 60 15.64 5.57 -11.86
C GLY A 60 15.18 5.72 -10.40
N ARG A 61 15.89 6.55 -9.63
CA ARG A 61 15.37 7.08 -8.37
C ARG A 61 14.13 7.93 -8.66
N TYR A 62 12.94 7.37 -8.43
CA TYR A 62 11.67 8.06 -8.59
C TYR A 62 11.54 9.16 -7.53
N THR A 63 11.98 10.36 -7.87
CA THR A 63 11.92 11.55 -7.01
C THR A 63 11.01 12.60 -7.63
N PHE A 64 10.37 13.41 -6.79
CA PHE A 64 9.55 14.53 -7.28
C PHE A 64 10.38 15.57 -8.05
N ARG A 65 11.69 15.66 -7.79
CA ARG A 65 12.62 16.53 -8.53
C ARG A 65 12.85 16.08 -9.97
N HIS A 66 12.73 14.79 -10.24
CA HIS A 66 12.86 14.21 -11.58
C HIS A 66 11.69 13.28 -11.87
N PRO A 67 10.53 13.83 -12.29
CA PRO A 67 9.32 13.03 -12.52
C PRO A 67 9.39 12.19 -13.81
N TRP A 68 10.33 12.47 -14.73
CA TRP A 68 10.37 11.82 -16.04
C TRP A 68 10.53 10.30 -16.01
N PRO A 69 11.46 9.72 -15.21
CA PRO A 69 11.55 8.27 -15.05
C PRO A 69 10.24 7.65 -14.54
N LEU A 70 9.58 8.31 -13.59
CA LEU A 70 8.30 7.84 -13.06
C LEU A 70 7.20 7.86 -14.14
N LEU A 71 7.11 8.93 -14.92
CA LEU A 71 6.14 9.04 -16.01
C LEU A 71 6.41 8.02 -17.13
N ARG A 72 7.68 7.78 -17.47
CA ARG A 72 8.08 6.76 -18.44
C ARG A 72 7.68 5.37 -17.96
N TRP A 73 7.99 5.07 -16.69
CA TRP A 73 7.61 3.82 -16.04
C TRP A 73 6.08 3.62 -16.04
N MET A 74 5.32 4.65 -15.65
CA MET A 74 3.85 4.61 -15.69
C MET A 74 3.32 4.39 -17.11
N ARG A 75 3.90 5.04 -18.13
CA ARG A 75 3.50 4.84 -19.53
C ARG A 75 3.79 3.41 -20.00
N ARG A 76 4.91 2.83 -19.59
CA ARG A 76 5.25 1.43 -19.86
C ARG A 76 4.20 0.50 -19.26
N LEU A 77 3.92 0.64 -17.95
CA LEU A 77 2.91 -0.18 -17.28
C LEU A 77 1.51 -0.07 -17.90
N ARG A 78 1.10 1.12 -18.35
CA ARG A 78 -0.20 1.30 -19.04
C ARG A 78 -0.29 0.56 -20.37
N ARG A 79 0.82 0.39 -21.08
CA ARG A 79 0.84 -0.30 -22.39
C ARG A 79 0.62 -1.80 -22.24
N GLU A 80 0.98 -2.36 -21.09
CA GLU A 80 0.82 -3.80 -20.81
C GLU A 80 -0.63 -4.23 -20.61
N ARG A 81 -1.54 -3.29 -20.29
CA ARG A 81 -3.00 -3.50 -20.15
C ARG A 81 -3.36 -4.67 -19.22
N PHE A 82 -2.90 -4.62 -17.97
CA PHE A 82 -3.25 -5.63 -16.97
C PHE A 82 -4.75 -5.63 -16.63
N ASP A 83 -5.33 -6.82 -16.50
CA ASP A 83 -6.69 -6.99 -15.99
C ASP A 83 -6.73 -6.78 -14.47
N LEU A 84 -5.71 -7.28 -13.77
CA LEU A 84 -5.54 -7.14 -12.33
C LEU A 84 -4.10 -6.77 -12.01
N LEU A 85 -3.91 -5.75 -11.18
CA LEU A 85 -2.61 -5.41 -10.61
C LEU A 85 -2.65 -5.62 -9.10
N ILE A 86 -1.70 -6.39 -8.60
CA ILE A 86 -1.58 -6.77 -7.20
C ILE A 86 -0.37 -6.08 -6.61
N VAL A 87 -0.58 -5.38 -5.49
CA VAL A 87 0.49 -4.82 -4.67
C VAL A 87 0.57 -5.60 -3.35
N LEU A 88 1.77 -5.84 -2.82
CA LEU A 88 1.94 -6.66 -1.60
C LEU A 88 1.98 -5.84 -0.30
N PHE A 89 1.83 -4.52 -0.42
CA PHE A 89 1.82 -3.58 0.70
C PHE A 89 0.78 -2.49 0.51
N ASP A 90 0.11 -2.15 1.61
CA ASP A 90 -0.78 -1.00 1.70
C ASP A 90 0.04 0.30 1.89
N SER A 91 0.86 0.63 0.90
CA SER A 91 1.62 1.88 0.86
C SER A 91 0.92 2.90 -0.02
N PRO A 92 0.79 4.17 0.42
CA PRO A 92 0.25 5.24 -0.41
C PRO A 92 0.90 5.36 -1.78
N ARG A 93 2.22 5.18 -1.82
CA ARG A 93 2.99 5.23 -3.06
C ARG A 93 2.64 4.08 -4.00
N LEU A 94 2.44 2.88 -3.46
CA LEU A 94 2.06 1.71 -4.24
C LEU A 94 0.62 1.82 -4.76
N ILE A 95 -0.31 2.32 -3.95
CA ILE A 95 -1.69 2.57 -4.38
C ILE A 95 -1.72 3.63 -5.48
N ALA A 96 -0.99 4.73 -5.32
CA ALA A 96 -0.89 5.77 -6.34
C ALA A 96 -0.31 5.22 -7.65
N MET A 97 0.74 4.39 -7.58
CA MET A 97 1.33 3.72 -8.74
C MET A 97 0.35 2.73 -9.38
N ALA A 98 -0.40 1.97 -8.59
CA ALA A 98 -1.39 1.03 -9.10
C ALA A 98 -2.52 1.76 -9.86
N GLY A 99 -3.04 2.85 -9.29
CA GLY A 99 -4.01 3.71 -9.98
C GLY A 99 -3.43 4.42 -11.21
N ALA A 100 -2.14 4.76 -11.18
CA ALA A 100 -1.42 5.35 -12.31
C ALA A 100 -1.22 4.36 -13.48
N ALA A 101 -1.02 3.07 -13.19
CA ALA A 101 -0.90 2.01 -14.18
C ALA A 101 -2.23 1.73 -14.91
N ARG A 102 -3.37 2.19 -14.36
CA ARG A 102 -4.73 2.02 -14.91
C ARG A 102 -5.05 0.57 -15.31
N PRO A 103 -4.87 -0.41 -14.41
CA PRO A 103 -5.39 -1.76 -14.67
C PRO A 103 -6.92 -1.74 -14.68
N ARG A 104 -7.57 -2.80 -15.16
CA ARG A 104 -9.04 -2.93 -15.03
C ARG A 104 -9.46 -3.05 -13.56
N LYS A 105 -8.67 -3.76 -12.75
CA LYS A 105 -8.83 -3.92 -11.31
C LYS A 105 -7.48 -3.80 -10.61
N ALA A 106 -7.48 -3.35 -9.36
CA ALA A 106 -6.30 -3.34 -8.52
C ALA A 106 -6.64 -3.89 -7.14
N ALA A 107 -5.71 -4.65 -6.57
CA ALA A 107 -5.86 -5.25 -5.24
C ALA A 107 -4.54 -5.17 -4.45
N CYS A 108 -4.65 -5.14 -3.13
CA CYS A 108 -3.54 -5.35 -2.22
C CYS A 108 -3.66 -6.76 -1.64
N LEU A 109 -2.62 -7.58 -1.82
CA LEU A 109 -2.56 -8.89 -1.16
C LEU A 109 -1.97 -8.71 0.23
N LEU A 110 -2.79 -8.99 1.25
CA LEU A 110 -2.39 -8.95 2.64
C LEU A 110 -1.66 -10.25 3.04
N PRO A 111 -0.85 -10.24 4.12
CA PRO A 111 -0.15 -11.43 4.61
C PRO A 111 -1.04 -12.64 4.88
N ASN A 112 -2.29 -12.42 5.26
CA ASN A 112 -3.29 -13.47 5.48
C ASN A 112 -3.92 -13.99 4.17
N ARG A 113 -3.30 -13.69 3.01
CA ARG A 113 -3.78 -14.04 1.66
C ARG A 113 -5.13 -13.44 1.28
N VAL A 114 -5.58 -12.43 2.01
CA VAL A 114 -6.80 -11.69 1.68
C VAL A 114 -6.48 -10.62 0.65
N LEU A 115 -7.28 -10.56 -0.42
CA LEU A 115 -7.23 -9.52 -1.43
C LEU A 115 -8.11 -8.35 -1.01
N LEU A 116 -7.48 -7.22 -0.67
CA LEU A 116 -8.18 -5.96 -0.41
C LEU A 116 -8.27 -5.17 -1.72
N THR A 117 -9.47 -4.83 -2.16
CA THR A 117 -9.65 -4.02 -3.36
C THR A 117 -9.10 -2.61 -3.16
N VAL A 118 -8.33 -2.13 -4.13
CA VAL A 118 -7.81 -0.76 -4.15
C VAL A 118 -8.29 -0.04 -5.40
N PRO A 119 -8.45 1.30 -5.35
CA PRO A 119 -8.89 2.05 -6.52
C PRO A 119 -7.92 1.86 -7.69
N ALA A 120 -8.46 1.39 -8.81
CA ALA A 120 -7.72 1.21 -10.06
C ALA A 120 -7.46 2.54 -10.82
N SER A 121 -7.98 3.66 -10.30
CA SER A 121 -7.85 4.99 -10.87
C SER A 121 -7.01 5.90 -9.99
N LEU A 122 -6.20 6.76 -10.61
CA LEU A 122 -5.37 7.74 -9.90
C LEU A 122 -6.19 8.74 -9.06
N PRO A 123 -7.32 9.31 -9.54
CA PRO A 123 -8.17 10.16 -8.69
C PRO A 123 -8.74 9.41 -7.49
N GLY A 124 -9.17 8.15 -7.67
CA GLY A 124 -9.67 7.31 -6.58
C GLY A 124 -8.58 7.01 -5.56
N ALA A 125 -7.36 6.73 -6.02
CA ALA A 125 -6.19 6.58 -5.15
C ALA A 125 -5.93 7.86 -4.35
N MET A 126 -5.88 9.02 -5.00
CA MET A 126 -5.67 10.30 -4.32
C MET A 126 -6.76 10.62 -3.30
N ALA A 127 -8.03 10.39 -3.64
CA ALA A 127 -9.15 10.57 -2.72
C ALA A 127 -9.03 9.66 -1.49
N LEU A 128 -8.66 8.39 -1.68
CA LEU A 128 -8.42 7.46 -0.58
C LEU A 128 -7.28 7.92 0.33
N LEU A 129 -6.19 8.43 -0.24
CA LEU A 129 -5.06 8.97 0.53
C LEU A 129 -5.45 10.22 1.31
N LEU A 130 -6.22 11.12 0.71
CA LEU A 130 -6.73 12.30 1.38
C LEU A 130 -7.66 11.93 2.53
N ALA A 131 -8.59 10.98 2.32
CA ALA A 131 -9.49 10.49 3.34
C ALA A 131 -8.73 9.86 4.52
N ARG A 132 -7.69 9.07 4.26
CA ARG A 132 -6.81 8.50 5.29
C ARG A 132 -6.09 9.59 6.10
N ARG A 133 -5.58 10.62 5.42
CA ARG A 133 -4.91 11.75 6.06
C ARG A 133 -5.85 12.56 6.94
N LEU A 134 -7.05 12.87 6.45
CA LEU A 134 -8.08 13.58 7.21
C LEU A 134 -8.52 12.77 8.43
N LYS A 135 -8.73 11.45 8.28
CA LYS A 135 -9.07 10.57 9.41
C LYS A 135 -7.98 10.58 10.49
N GLY A 136 -6.71 10.48 10.11
CA GLY A 136 -5.59 10.56 11.05
C GLY A 136 -5.53 11.90 11.78
N PHE A 137 -5.76 13.00 11.06
CA PHE A 137 -5.85 14.34 11.64
C PHE A 137 -7.01 14.47 12.63
N CYS A 138 -8.21 13.97 12.29
CA CYS A 138 -9.36 13.98 13.17
C CYS A 138 -9.12 13.18 14.46
N VAL A 139 -8.50 11.99 14.36
CA VAL A 139 -8.15 11.18 15.54
C VAL A 139 -7.18 11.93 16.43
N TYR A 140 -6.14 12.55 15.85
CA TYR A 140 -5.18 13.35 16.62
C TYR A 140 -5.83 14.56 17.28
N ALA A 141 -6.69 15.28 16.56
CA ALA A 141 -7.44 16.41 17.09
C ALA A 141 -8.37 15.98 18.23
N LEU A 142 -9.02 14.82 18.12
CA LEU A 142 -9.90 14.28 19.14
C LEU A 142 -9.12 13.89 20.40
N ILE A 143 -7.97 13.21 20.27
CA ILE A 143 -7.08 12.89 21.40
C ILE A 143 -6.59 14.18 22.07
N GLY A 144 -6.16 15.18 21.29
CA GLY A 144 -5.73 16.48 21.80
C GLY A 144 -6.86 17.19 22.57
N LEU A 145 -8.07 17.16 22.04
CA LEU A 145 -9.26 17.70 22.70
C LEU A 145 -9.56 16.95 24.01
N THR A 146 -9.48 15.61 24.00
CA THR A 146 -9.67 14.80 25.22
C THR A 146 -8.65 15.17 26.28
N ILE A 147 -7.36 15.27 25.94
CA ILE A 147 -6.30 15.68 26.87
C ILE A 147 -6.55 17.09 27.40
N HIS A 148 -6.96 18.03 26.55
CA HIS A 148 -7.21 19.42 26.96
C HIS A 148 -8.40 19.52 27.92
N LEU A 149 -9.51 18.83 27.62
CA LEU A 149 -10.69 18.77 28.48
C LEU A 149 -10.41 18.06 29.82
N SER A 150 -9.54 17.05 29.82
CA SER A 150 -9.11 16.36 31.05
C SER A 150 -8.19 17.23 31.92
N LYS A 151 -7.32 18.06 31.34
CA LYS A 151 -6.49 19.02 32.10
C LYS A 151 -7.31 20.11 32.78
N THR A 152 -8.38 20.58 32.14
CA THR A 152 -9.32 21.54 32.75
C THR A 152 -10.21 20.94 33.85
N ARG A 153 -10.17 19.61 34.04
CA ARG A 153 -10.92 18.87 35.07
C ARG A 153 -10.03 18.24 36.15
N LEU A 154 -8.78 18.69 36.32
CA LEU A 154 -8.10 18.45 37.59
C LEU A 154 -8.80 19.33 38.63
N PRO A 155 -9.56 18.78 39.59
CA PRO A 155 -9.96 19.56 40.75
C PRO A 155 -8.67 20.07 41.39
N ALA A 156 -8.67 21.34 41.78
CA ALA A 156 -7.67 21.85 42.71
C ALA A 156 -7.62 20.85 43.87
N ILE A 157 -6.53 20.10 43.97
CA ILE A 157 -6.25 19.34 45.17
C ILE A 157 -5.99 20.42 46.19
N ASP A 158 -7.01 20.69 46.98
CA ASP A 158 -7.05 21.71 48.01
C ASP A 158 -5.88 21.42 48.96
N GLU A 159 -4.89 22.30 48.91
CA GLU A 159 -3.61 22.21 49.66
C GLU A 159 -3.82 22.47 51.16
N THR A 160 -5.08 22.53 51.61
CA THR A 160 -5.49 22.80 52.99
C THR A 160 -5.47 21.55 53.89
N ASP A 161 -5.39 20.33 53.35
CA ASP A 161 -5.45 19.10 54.17
C ASP A 161 -4.06 18.59 54.67
N ARG A 162 -2.96 19.25 54.30
CA ARG A 162 -1.61 18.87 54.77
C ARG A 162 -1.17 19.54 56.07
N ILE A 163 -1.83 20.59 56.54
CA ILE A 163 -1.38 21.34 57.73
C ILE A 163 -2.01 20.78 59.04
N ARG A 164 -3.08 19.99 58.98
CA ARG A 164 -3.77 19.49 60.18
C ARG A 164 -3.25 18.19 60.79
N LYS A 165 -2.28 17.50 60.17
CA LYS A 165 -1.74 16.22 60.68
C LYS A 165 -0.36 16.30 61.33
N PHE A 166 0.13 17.51 61.64
CA PHE A 166 1.41 17.71 62.35
C PHE A 166 1.24 18.43 63.69
N SER A 167 0.04 18.42 64.29
CA SER A 167 -0.21 19.09 65.58
C SER A 167 -1.01 18.26 66.59
N GLU A 168 -0.98 16.93 66.48
CA GLU A 168 -1.42 16.02 67.55
C GLU A 168 -0.38 14.92 67.79
#